data_AF-A0A0F7FXE3-F1
#
_entry.id   AF-A0A0F7FXE3-F1
#
_cell.length_a   1.000
_cell.length_b   1.000
_cell.length_c   1.000
_cell.angle_alpha   90.00
_cell.angle_beta   90.00
_cell.angle_gamma   90.00
#
_symmetry.space_group_name_H-M   'P 1'
#
loop_
_entity.id
_entity.type
_entity.pdbx_description
1 polymer ?
#
loop_
_entity_poly.entity_id
_entity_poly.type
_entity_poly.pdbx_seq_one_letter_code
_entity_poly.pdbx_strand_id
1 'polypeptide(L)'
;MSTRLNSTVVPDGETMQDWDQPQADLVVDPEELRAMGEDAHALSRILTAGPQASGTTYSAAAALSNDGFATGSALHNTMARFFRQSMNLHNDCVRVGDHLTGTSTAHATLEEDISTQLRSATQDLQYPGTPSIVALADVQPTEIAGVWGGEGGADARV
;
A
#
# COMPACT_ATOMS: atom_id res chain seq x y z
N MET A 1 -3.42 -7.95 -16.12
CA MET A 1 -2.72 -8.91 -17.01
C MET A 1 -1.78 -9.70 -16.11
N SER A 2 -2.06 -10.98 -15.83
CA SER A 2 -1.37 -11.78 -14.79
C SER A 2 0.04 -12.18 -15.22
N THR A 3 1.05 -11.77 -14.46
CA THR A 3 2.43 -12.28 -14.58
C THR A 3 2.51 -13.66 -13.92
N ARG A 4 2.76 -14.70 -14.72
CA ARG A 4 2.96 -16.08 -14.25
C ARG A 4 4.46 -16.40 -14.27
N LEU A 5 5.06 -16.58 -13.09
CA LEU A 5 6.33 -17.28 -12.94
C LEU A 5 5.99 -18.70 -12.46
N ASN A 6 6.07 -19.70 -13.35
CA ASN A 6 6.08 -21.09 -12.93
C ASN A 6 7.38 -21.79 -13.35
N SER A 7 7.95 -22.43 -12.35
CA SER A 7 9.19 -23.16 -12.27
C SER A 7 9.04 -24.62 -12.77
N THR A 8 10.16 -25.13 -13.29
CA THR A 8 10.54 -26.56 -13.47
C THR A 8 9.79 -27.41 -14.49
N VAL A 9 10.52 -27.70 -15.59
CA VAL A 9 10.35 -28.88 -16.43
C VAL A 9 10.52 -30.13 -15.56
N VAL A 10 9.48 -30.95 -15.47
CA VAL A 10 9.57 -32.34 -15.01
C VAL A 10 9.85 -33.19 -16.25
N PRO A 11 11.03 -33.82 -16.39
CA PRO A 11 11.22 -34.87 -17.36
C PRO A 11 10.56 -36.12 -16.76
N ASP A 12 9.45 -36.53 -17.37
CA ASP A 12 9.06 -37.93 -17.59
C ASP A 12 7.54 -38.04 -17.72
N GLY A 13 7.06 -37.90 -18.96
CA GLY A 13 6.02 -38.71 -19.60
C GLY A 13 4.61 -38.90 -18.99
N GLU A 14 4.33 -38.48 -17.76
CA GLU A 14 3.02 -38.72 -17.13
C GLU A 14 2.24 -37.42 -17.01
N THR A 15 1.05 -37.40 -17.62
CA THR A 15 0.12 -36.27 -17.56
C THR A 15 -0.45 -36.14 -16.15
N MET A 16 0.22 -35.37 -15.29
CA MET A 16 -0.29 -34.99 -13.98
C MET A 16 -1.32 -33.86 -14.14
N GLN A 17 -2.57 -34.26 -14.37
CA GLN A 17 -3.70 -33.34 -14.63
C GLN A 17 -4.41 -32.81 -13.37
N ASP A 18 -3.97 -33.15 -12.16
CA ASP A 18 -4.83 -32.96 -10.96
C ASP A 18 -4.12 -32.48 -9.69
N TRP A 19 -2.84 -32.14 -9.73
CA TRP A 19 -2.16 -31.55 -8.56
C TRP A 19 -1.61 -30.19 -8.89
N ASP A 20 -2.31 -29.20 -8.32
CA ASP A 20 -1.74 -27.95 -7.86
C ASP A 20 -1.00 -27.17 -8.96
N GLN A 21 -1.78 -26.49 -9.80
CA GLN A 21 -1.26 -25.30 -10.47
C GLN A 21 -0.67 -24.42 -9.36
N PRO A 22 0.64 -24.07 -9.40
CA PRO A 22 1.20 -23.17 -8.41
C PRO A 22 0.56 -21.80 -8.64
N GLN A 23 -0.59 -21.61 -7.99
CA GLN A 23 -1.11 -20.30 -7.72
C GLN A 23 -0.03 -19.65 -6.86
N ALA A 24 0.52 -18.53 -7.32
CA ALA A 24 1.31 -17.69 -6.44
C ALA A 24 0.46 -17.48 -5.18
N ASP A 25 0.98 -17.95 -4.05
CA ASP A 25 0.26 -18.03 -2.76
C ASP A 25 -0.26 -16.64 -2.33
N LEU A 26 0.31 -15.57 -2.93
CA LEU A 26 -0.13 -14.19 -2.82
C LEU A 26 -0.07 -13.48 -4.19
N VAL A 27 -1.17 -13.46 -4.94
CA VAL A 27 -1.36 -12.47 -6.01
C VAL A 27 -1.92 -11.21 -5.36
N VAL A 28 -1.11 -10.14 -5.34
CA VAL A 28 -1.52 -8.84 -4.80
C VAL A 28 -1.62 -7.85 -5.95
N ASP A 29 -2.78 -7.23 -6.13
CA ASP A 29 -2.99 -6.21 -7.17
C ASP A 29 -2.41 -4.86 -6.68
N PRO A 30 -1.45 -4.26 -7.41
CA PRO A 30 -0.90 -2.94 -7.07
C PRO A 30 -1.95 -1.84 -6.96
N GLU A 31 -3.03 -1.91 -7.74
CA GLU A 31 -4.11 -0.93 -7.73
C GLU A 31 -4.94 -1.02 -6.44
N GLU A 32 -5.15 -2.24 -5.93
CA GLU A 32 -5.82 -2.45 -4.64
C GLU A 32 -4.97 -1.94 -3.48
N LEU A 33 -3.64 -2.17 -3.51
CA LEU A 33 -2.75 -1.61 -2.49
C LEU A 33 -2.74 -0.08 -2.50
N ARG A 34 -2.78 0.53 -3.69
CA ARG A 34 -2.88 1.99 -3.85
C ARG A 34 -4.16 2.52 -3.22
N ALA A 35 -5.31 1.93 -3.56
CA ALA A 35 -6.60 2.33 -3.00
C ALA A 35 -6.62 2.22 -1.47
N MET A 36 -6.09 1.13 -0.90
CA MET A 36 -5.97 0.97 0.55
C MET A 36 -5.06 2.02 1.20
N GLY A 37 -3.97 2.41 0.51
CA GLY A 37 -3.09 3.49 0.96
C GLY A 37 -3.80 4.86 0.97
N GLU A 38 -4.60 5.15 -0.05
CA GLU A 38 -5.40 6.39 -0.12
C GLU A 38 -6.46 6.45 0.98
N ASP A 39 -7.15 5.34 1.24
CA ASP A 39 -8.13 5.24 2.32
C ASP A 39 -7.48 5.43 3.69
N ALA A 40 -6.31 4.81 3.92
CA ALA A 40 -5.56 4.99 5.15
C ALA A 40 -5.12 6.45 5.31
N HIS A 41 -4.62 7.08 4.24
CA HIS A 41 -4.23 8.48 4.27
C HIS A 41 -5.44 9.39 4.54
N ALA A 42 -6.60 9.13 3.93
CA ALA A 42 -7.83 9.88 4.19
C ALA A 42 -8.26 9.75 5.67
N LEU A 43 -8.22 8.54 6.23
CA LEU A 43 -8.55 8.29 7.64
C LEU A 43 -7.56 8.97 8.61
N SER A 44 -6.29 9.12 8.22
CA SER A 44 -5.30 9.84 9.03
C SER A 44 -5.74 11.29 9.32
N ARG A 45 -6.60 11.90 8.49
CA ARG A 45 -7.09 13.27 8.70
C ARG A 45 -8.06 13.40 9.88
N ILE A 46 -8.42 12.32 10.57
CA ILE A 46 -9.32 12.32 11.74
C ILE A 46 -8.90 13.29 12.84
N LEU A 47 -7.61 13.59 12.99
CA LEU A 47 -7.15 14.58 13.97
C LEU A 47 -7.54 16.03 13.62
N THR A 48 -7.75 16.32 12.34
CA THR A 48 -8.23 17.64 11.88
C THR A 48 -9.74 17.69 11.77
N ALA A 49 -10.38 16.62 11.29
CA ALA A 49 -11.82 16.57 11.05
C ALA A 49 -12.65 16.15 12.28
N GLY A 50 -12.10 15.33 13.16
CA GLY A 50 -12.80 14.77 14.32
C GLY A 50 -13.10 15.77 15.46
N PRO A 51 -12.16 16.64 15.89
CA PRO A 51 -12.34 17.44 17.11
C PRO A 51 -13.11 18.76 16.92
N GLN A 52 -13.88 18.92 15.85
CA GLN A 52 -14.63 20.15 15.55
C GLN A 52 -15.57 20.58 16.70
N ALA A 53 -16.16 19.62 17.41
CA ALA A 53 -17.02 19.85 18.56
C ALA A 53 -16.29 19.82 19.91
N SER A 54 -14.95 19.76 19.96
CA SER A 54 -14.23 19.58 21.23
C SER A 54 -14.42 20.74 22.20
N GLY A 55 -14.31 21.98 21.73
CA GLY A 55 -14.50 23.15 22.57
C GLY A 55 -15.90 23.22 23.17
N THR A 56 -16.94 23.00 22.36
CA THR A 56 -18.33 22.99 22.84
C THR A 56 -18.61 21.81 23.77
N THR A 57 -18.03 20.64 23.51
CA THR A 57 -18.15 19.45 24.37
C THR A 57 -17.51 19.65 25.73
N TYR A 58 -16.29 20.20 25.79
CA TYR A 58 -15.63 20.50 27.07
C TYR A 58 -16.36 21.59 27.86
N SER A 59 -16.88 22.61 27.17
CA SER A 59 -17.67 23.67 27.81
C SER A 59 -18.98 23.11 28.42
N ALA A 60 -19.68 22.25 27.67
CA ALA A 60 -20.87 21.55 28.16
C ALA A 60 -20.55 20.62 29.34
N ALA A 61 -19.43 19.90 29.28
CA ALA A 61 -18.98 19.04 30.36
C ALA A 61 -18.68 19.83 31.65
N ALA A 62 -18.06 21.01 31.52
CA ALA A 62 -17.81 21.91 32.63
C ALA A 62 -19.11 22.46 33.23
N ALA A 63 -20.05 22.92 32.40
CA ALA A 63 -21.36 23.42 32.85
C ALA A 63 -22.12 22.34 33.64
N LEU A 64 -22.24 21.13 33.08
CA LEU A 64 -22.88 20.01 33.76
C LEU A 64 -22.21 19.66 35.10
N SER A 65 -20.88 19.72 35.16
CA SER A 65 -20.14 19.44 36.39
C SER A 65 -20.37 20.51 37.45
N ASN A 66 -20.41 21.78 37.05
CA ASN A 66 -20.69 22.91 37.94
C ASN A 66 -22.11 22.86 38.52
N ASP A 67 -23.06 22.34 37.74
CA ASP A 67 -24.44 22.12 38.17
C ASP A 67 -24.59 20.83 39.03
N GLY A 68 -23.50 20.13 39.33
CA GLY A 68 -23.47 18.95 40.19
C GLY A 68 -23.82 17.63 39.47
N PHE A 69 -23.95 17.64 38.14
CA PHE A 69 -24.23 16.42 37.39
C PHE A 69 -22.98 15.59 37.14
N ALA A 70 -23.00 14.33 37.56
CA ALA A 70 -21.93 13.36 37.28
C ALA A 70 -21.68 13.14 35.78
N THR A 71 -22.67 13.43 34.93
CA THR A 71 -22.56 13.36 33.46
C THR A 71 -21.54 14.33 32.90
N GLY A 72 -21.23 15.44 33.59
CA GLY A 72 -20.19 16.38 33.16
C GLY A 72 -18.80 15.73 33.13
N SER A 73 -18.41 15.06 34.21
CA SER A 73 -17.15 14.29 34.26
C SER A 73 -17.14 13.13 33.25
N ALA A 74 -18.27 12.44 33.06
CA ALA A 74 -18.38 11.38 32.07
C ALA A 74 -18.20 11.90 30.63
N LEU A 75 -18.78 13.06 30.30
CA LEU A 75 -18.66 13.70 29.00
C LEU A 75 -17.23 14.15 28.73
N HIS A 76 -16.58 14.78 29.71
CA HIS A 76 -15.16 15.16 29.62
C HIS A 76 -14.28 13.94 29.33
N ASN A 77 -14.45 12.86 30.10
CA ASN A 77 -13.68 11.63 29.91
C ASN A 77 -13.93 10.97 28.56
N THR A 78 -15.18 11.02 28.07
CA THR A 78 -15.53 10.51 26.74
C THR A 78 -14.80 11.29 25.66
N MET A 79 -14.77 12.62 25.75
CA MET A 79 -14.07 13.44 24.76
C MET A 79 -12.55 13.22 24.80
N ALA A 80 -11.97 13.10 25.99
CA ALA A 80 -10.56 12.76 26.14
C ALA A 80 -10.21 11.37 25.57
N ARG A 81 -11.11 10.39 25.73
CA ARG A 81 -10.95 9.05 25.14
C ARG A 81 -11.05 9.08 23.61
N PHE A 82 -12.02 9.81 23.07
CA PHE A 82 -12.14 10.01 21.63
C PHE A 82 -10.84 10.58 21.05
N PHE A 83 -10.31 11.66 21.64
CA PHE A 83 -9.07 12.27 21.14
C PHE A 83 -7.89 11.30 21.15
N ARG A 84 -7.73 10.52 22.23
CA ARG A 84 -6.68 9.49 22.33
C ARG A 84 -6.85 8.38 21.30
N GLN A 85 -8.07 7.89 21.08
CA GLN A 85 -8.31 6.88 20.05
C GLN A 85 -8.09 7.42 18.64
N SER A 86 -8.46 8.68 18.38
CA SER A 86 -8.17 9.34 17.10
C SER A 86 -6.67 9.49 16.84
N MET A 87 -5.85 9.76 17.87
CA MET A 87 -4.39 9.76 17.74
C MET A 87 -3.83 8.38 17.40
N ASN A 88 -4.32 7.34 18.07
CA ASN A 88 -3.89 5.97 17.78
C ASN A 88 -4.26 5.58 16.34
N LEU A 89 -5.50 5.82 15.94
CA LEU A 89 -5.98 5.55 14.58
C LEU A 89 -5.14 6.31 13.53
N HIS A 90 -4.83 7.59 13.79
CA HIS A 90 -3.96 8.37 12.90
C HIS A 90 -2.59 7.70 12.73
N ASN A 91 -1.92 7.35 13.83
CA ASN A 91 -0.61 6.72 13.79
C ASN A 91 -0.64 5.37 13.08
N ASP A 92 -1.68 4.56 13.34
CA ASP A 92 -1.86 3.26 12.70
C ASP A 92 -2.09 3.41 11.19
N CYS A 93 -2.94 4.35 10.77
CA CYS A 93 -3.19 4.65 9.36
C CYS A 93 -1.94 5.15 8.64
N VAL A 94 -1.15 6.04 9.25
CA VAL A 94 0.13 6.49 8.69
C VAL A 94 1.07 5.30 8.52
N ARG A 95 1.21 4.46 9.56
CA ARG A 95 2.09 3.29 9.53
C ARG A 95 1.69 2.25 8.47
N VAL A 96 0.39 2.00 8.32
CA VAL A 96 -0.14 1.12 7.27
C VAL A 96 0.16 1.71 5.90
N GLY A 97 -0.12 3.00 5.69
CA GLY A 97 0.18 3.69 4.42
C GLY A 97 1.65 3.62 4.04
N ASP A 98 2.56 3.85 5.00
CA ASP A 98 4.00 3.72 4.79
C ASP A 98 4.41 2.28 4.42
N HIS A 99 3.83 1.27 5.09
CA HIS A 99 4.13 -0.13 4.81
C HIS A 99 3.63 -0.58 3.43
N LEU A 100 2.43 -0.15 3.03
CA LEU A 100 1.86 -0.43 1.71
C LEU A 100 2.71 0.21 0.61
N THR A 101 3.11 1.46 0.81
CA THR A 101 4.01 2.19 -0.11
C THR A 101 5.35 1.46 -0.23
N GLY A 102 5.96 1.11 0.89
CA GLY A 102 7.23 0.39 0.91
C GLY A 102 7.16 -0.97 0.20
N THR A 103 6.07 -1.71 0.38
CA THR A 103 5.84 -3.00 -0.29
C THR A 103 5.68 -2.81 -1.80
N SER A 104 4.89 -1.82 -2.23
CA SER A 104 4.71 -1.50 -3.65
C SER A 104 6.02 -1.09 -4.32
N THR A 105 6.83 -0.25 -3.67
CA THR A 105 8.13 0.16 -4.20
C THR A 105 9.09 -1.02 -4.30
N ALA A 106 9.19 -1.83 -3.25
CA ALA A 106 10.08 -3.00 -3.25
C ALA A 106 9.70 -4.00 -4.35
N HIS A 107 8.41 -4.22 -4.58
CA HIS A 107 7.94 -5.11 -5.64
C HIS A 107 8.26 -4.55 -7.03
N ALA A 108 8.05 -3.25 -7.26
CA ALA A 108 8.40 -2.61 -8.52
C ALA A 108 9.91 -2.70 -8.83
N THR A 109 10.77 -2.46 -7.84
CA THR A 109 12.23 -2.61 -7.99
C THR A 109 12.60 -4.07 -8.30
N LEU A 110 11.98 -5.03 -7.61
CA LEU A 110 12.26 -6.45 -7.85
C LEU A 110 11.88 -6.88 -9.26
N GLU A 111 10.74 -6.41 -9.78
CA GLU A 111 10.30 -6.69 -11.16
C GLU A 111 11.28 -6.08 -12.19
N GLU A 112 11.77 -4.86 -11.95
CA GLU A 112 12.78 -4.23 -12.81
C GLU A 112 14.09 -5.05 -12.84
N ASP A 113 14.58 -5.45 -11.66
CA ASP A 113 15.79 -6.27 -11.52
C ASP A 113 15.65 -7.64 -12.21
N ILE A 114 14.53 -8.33 -11.99
CA ILE A 114 14.24 -9.63 -12.63
C ILE A 114 14.17 -9.46 -14.14
N SER A 115 13.47 -8.44 -14.65
CA SER A 115 13.35 -8.20 -16.10
C SER A 115 14.71 -7.93 -16.74
N THR A 116 15.59 -7.22 -16.03
CA THR A 116 16.93 -6.89 -16.48
C THR A 116 17.82 -8.13 -16.52
N GLN A 117 17.82 -8.93 -15.44
CA GLN A 117 18.57 -10.18 -15.39
C GLN A 117 18.09 -11.18 -16.45
N LEU A 118 16.78 -11.29 -16.65
CA LEU A 118 16.20 -12.17 -17.67
C LEU A 118 16.61 -11.74 -19.09
N ARG A 119 16.60 -10.43 -19.36
CA ARG A 119 17.05 -9.89 -20.66
C ARG A 119 18.52 -10.19 -20.91
N SER A 120 19.38 -9.98 -19.91
CA SER A 120 20.81 -10.30 -19.99
C SER A 120 21.05 -11.80 -20.21
N ALA A 121 20.40 -12.66 -19.43
CA ALA A 121 20.52 -14.11 -19.60
C ALA A 121 20.03 -14.59 -20.97
N THR A 122 18.96 -14.00 -21.49
CA THR A 122 18.46 -14.32 -22.85
C THR A 122 19.46 -13.90 -23.93
N GLN A 123 20.13 -12.76 -23.75
CA GLN A 123 21.19 -12.30 -24.67
C GLN A 123 22.41 -13.22 -24.63
N ASP A 124 22.81 -13.72 -23.46
CA ASP A 124 23.92 -14.67 -23.33
C ASP A 124 23.62 -16.02 -23.97
N LEU A 125 22.34 -16.42 -24.02
CA LEU A 125 21.88 -17.62 -24.73
C LEU A 125 21.72 -17.40 -26.25
N GLN A 126 21.80 -16.15 -26.74
CA GLN A 126 21.67 -15.81 -28.15
C GLN A 126 23.00 -16.07 -28.90
N TYR A 127 23.34 -17.35 -29.11
CA TYR A 127 24.47 -17.75 -29.95
C TYR A 127 24.10 -17.59 -31.46
N PRO A 128 25.04 -17.21 -32.36
CA PRO A 128 24.75 -17.12 -33.79
C PRO A 128 24.36 -18.50 -34.35
N GLY A 129 23.08 -18.67 -34.73
CA GLY A 129 22.57 -19.86 -35.42
C GLY A 129 21.35 -20.55 -34.79
N THR A 130 20.90 -20.16 -33.60
CA THR A 130 19.66 -20.70 -33.00
C THR A 130 18.44 -19.84 -33.36
N PRO A 131 17.28 -20.44 -33.70
CA PRO A 131 16.06 -19.68 -33.98
C PRO A 131 15.61 -18.91 -32.74
N SER A 132 15.19 -17.67 -32.95
CA SER A 132 14.73 -16.75 -31.91
C SER A 132 13.51 -17.32 -31.17
N ILE A 133 13.62 -17.56 -29.85
CA ILE A 133 12.45 -17.73 -28.97
C ILE A 133 11.88 -16.34 -28.58
N VAL A 134 11.92 -15.38 -29.51
CA VAL A 134 11.53 -13.99 -29.23
C VAL A 134 10.02 -13.91 -29.09
N ALA A 135 9.57 -13.73 -27.85
CA ALA A 135 8.24 -13.27 -27.51
C ALA A 135 8.21 -12.42 -26.22
N LEU A 136 9.27 -11.64 -25.94
CA LEU A 136 9.30 -10.77 -24.74
C LEU A 136 9.79 -9.34 -25.02
N ALA A 137 9.93 -8.93 -26.28
CA ALA A 137 10.35 -7.56 -26.63
C ALA A 137 9.32 -6.47 -26.25
N ASP A 138 8.08 -6.85 -25.92
CA ASP A 138 6.99 -5.92 -25.64
C ASP A 138 6.65 -5.72 -24.15
N VAL A 139 7.45 -6.25 -23.20
CA VAL A 139 7.26 -5.90 -21.78
C VAL A 139 7.88 -4.53 -21.52
N GLN A 140 7.10 -3.49 -21.80
CA GLN A 140 7.39 -2.12 -21.36
C GLN A 140 7.35 -2.11 -19.82
N PRO A 141 8.35 -1.55 -19.13
CA PRO A 141 8.28 -1.33 -17.69
C PRO A 141 7.07 -0.43 -17.43
N THR A 142 6.00 -0.99 -16.89
CA THR A 142 4.82 -0.20 -16.51
C THR A 142 5.24 0.83 -15.48
N GLU A 143 5.04 2.10 -15.83
CA GLU A 143 5.38 3.28 -15.05
C GLU A 143 4.67 3.30 -13.70
N ILE A 144 5.21 2.61 -12.69
CA ILE A 144 4.80 2.84 -11.29
C ILE A 144 5.62 4.00 -10.68
N ALA A 145 6.74 4.36 -11.31
CA ALA A 145 7.61 5.46 -10.89
C ALA A 145 6.98 6.86 -11.06
N GLY A 146 5.95 7.01 -11.91
CA GLY A 146 5.36 8.31 -12.25
C GLY A 146 4.20 8.78 -11.34
N VAL A 147 3.59 7.90 -10.55
CA VAL A 147 2.32 8.21 -9.86
C VAL A 147 2.52 8.80 -8.45
N TRP A 148 3.69 8.62 -7.84
CA TRP A 148 3.98 9.08 -6.46
C TRP A 148 4.89 10.32 -6.38
N GLY A 149 5.13 10.98 -7.51
CA GLY A 149 5.78 12.29 -7.57
C GLY A 149 4.81 13.41 -7.16
N GLY A 150 4.42 13.45 -5.89
CA GLY A 150 3.74 14.61 -5.34
C GLY A 150 4.66 15.82 -5.41
N GLU A 151 4.29 16.79 -6.24
CA GLU A 151 4.83 18.14 -6.30
C GLU A 151 4.78 18.81 -4.92
N GLY A 152 5.79 18.56 -4.10
CA GLY A 152 6.15 19.42 -2.98
C GLY A 152 6.87 20.64 -3.53
N GLY A 153 6.09 21.61 -4.03
CA GLY A 153 6.56 22.91 -4.48
C GLY A 153 7.47 23.55 -3.43
N ALA A 154 8.74 23.66 -3.79
CA ALA A 154 9.69 24.50 -3.10
C ALA A 154 9.33 25.97 -3.34
N ASP A 155 8.48 26.55 -2.50
CA ASP A 155 8.38 28.00 -2.38
C ASP A 155 9.56 28.51 -1.57
N ALA A 156 10.67 28.73 -2.28
CA ALA A 156 11.71 29.65 -1.88
C ALA A 156 11.54 30.96 -2.67
N ARG A 157 11.42 32.07 -1.91
CA ARG A 157 11.57 33.50 -2.28
C ARG A 157 10.28 34.21 -2.73
N VAL A 158 9.71 35.06 -1.86
CA VAL A 158 10.07 36.48 -1.63
C VAL A 158 9.79 36.84 -0.17
#